data_AF-A0A660MYI6-F1
#
_entry.id   AF-A0A660MYI6-F1
#
_cell.length_a   1.000
_cell.length_b   1.000
_cell.length_c   1.000
_cell.angle_alpha   90.00
_cell.angle_beta   90.00
_cell.angle_gamma   90.00
#
_symmetry.space_group_name_H-M   'P 1'
#
loop_
_entity.id
_entity.type
_entity.pdbx_description
1 polymer ?
#
loop_
_entity_poly.entity_id
_entity_poly.type
_entity_poly.pdbx_seq_one_letter_code
_entity_poly.pdbx_strand_id
1 'polypeptide(L)'
;MKIRNWIMVMSFIGLLFGWTAAFEPSTGNQEELAALKSQIAPLVENDNQTLRSLYQQARDLQTQFKEGTTSYYLENLRDYLFTKLSSRKDIAKAESRTFKAGFLLPYQSSGLLLAEPLDENCIGWYQTLDNLSFAYDFPTALTIAVWYRESGCGYYLPKNGDGPFQIVSKDYGTGTITRELFETTIKDFLEFSKKKIDRYNGKNPTTPISLSYKNFSTGDLLKFSALYNGLSGSSVSGDILPAAPKYFYEKMPGSFENGKKNGLFLQFLRVIERELTQ
;
A
#
# COMPACT_ATOMS: atom_id res chain seq x y z
N MET A 1 7.56 32.88 -6.52
CA MET A 1 8.05 32.73 -7.91
C MET A 1 8.49 31.27 -8.15
N LYS A 2 7.55 30.31 -8.24
CA LYS A 2 7.84 28.86 -8.37
C LYS A 2 6.84 28.09 -9.24
N ILE A 3 5.89 28.78 -9.88
CA ILE A 3 4.80 28.16 -10.65
C ILE A 3 5.07 28.20 -12.17
N ARG A 4 6.10 28.93 -12.60
CA ARG A 4 6.31 29.25 -14.02
C ARG A 4 7.13 28.21 -14.81
N ASN A 5 7.76 27.24 -14.15
CA ASN A 5 8.61 26.25 -14.83
C ASN A 5 7.89 24.94 -15.22
N TRP A 6 6.68 24.70 -14.75
CA TRP A 6 5.94 23.46 -15.09
C TRP A 6 5.32 23.48 -16.49
N ILE A 7 5.13 24.67 -17.06
CA ILE A 7 4.46 24.85 -18.36
C ILE A 7 5.45 24.69 -19.53
N MET A 8 6.76 24.85 -19.30
CA MET A 8 7.73 24.91 -20.40
C MET A 8 8.15 23.55 -20.97
N VAL A 9 7.93 22.45 -20.24
CA VAL A 9 8.21 21.09 -20.73
C VAL A 9 7.11 20.58 -21.67
N MET A 10 5.92 21.20 -21.64
CA MET A 10 4.73 20.75 -22.40
C MET A 10 4.60 21.37 -23.80
N SER A 11 5.43 22.35 -24.18
CA SER A 11 5.15 23.19 -25.35
C SER A 11 5.84 22.78 -26.67
N PHE A 12 6.51 21.63 -26.75
CA PHE A 12 7.32 21.28 -27.94
C PHE A 12 6.76 20.21 -28.89
N ILE A 13 5.51 19.75 -28.70
CA ILE A 13 4.96 18.65 -29.51
C ILE A 13 3.98 19.21 -30.54
N GLY A 14 4.54 19.69 -31.66
CA GLY A 14 3.80 20.16 -32.83
C GLY A 14 3.58 19.06 -33.87
N LEU A 15 2.30 18.75 -34.11
CA LEU A 15 1.61 18.29 -35.33
C LEU A 15 2.43 17.64 -36.47
N LEU A 16 2.17 16.36 -36.76
CA LEU A 16 2.00 15.85 -38.14
C LEU A 16 1.00 14.67 -38.14
N PHE A 17 -0.05 14.78 -38.96
CA PHE A 17 -1.00 13.71 -39.30
C PHE A 17 -0.51 12.99 -40.57
N GLY A 18 -0.52 11.66 -40.55
CA GLY A 18 -0.44 10.81 -41.75
C GLY A 18 0.41 9.55 -41.56
N TRP A 19 -0.19 8.39 -41.83
CA TRP A 19 0.36 7.01 -41.79
C TRP A 19 0.54 6.38 -40.39
N THR A 20 -0.20 5.29 -40.13
CA THR A 20 -0.02 4.40 -38.96
C THR A 20 1.18 3.47 -39.18
N ALA A 21 2.36 4.04 -39.40
CA ALA A 21 3.58 3.33 -39.10
C ALA A 21 3.71 3.27 -37.57
N ALA A 22 4.08 2.10 -37.03
CA ALA A 22 4.46 2.03 -35.62
C ALA A 22 5.58 3.06 -35.39
N PHE A 23 5.47 3.86 -34.33
CA PHE A 23 6.48 4.88 -34.02
C PHE A 23 7.83 4.21 -33.81
N GLU A 24 8.81 4.52 -34.66
CA GLU A 24 10.20 4.07 -34.50
C GLU A 24 11.01 5.18 -33.82
N PRO A 25 11.55 4.94 -32.61
CA PRO A 25 12.30 5.96 -31.88
C PRO A 25 13.63 6.26 -32.57
N SER A 26 13.90 7.55 -32.81
CA SER A 26 15.21 8.01 -33.30
C SER A 26 16.26 7.99 -32.19
N THR A 27 17.54 8.12 -32.56
CA THR A 27 18.64 8.32 -31.60
C THR A 27 18.39 9.53 -30.69
N GLY A 28 17.87 10.62 -31.24
CA GLY A 28 17.51 11.81 -30.45
C GLY A 28 16.45 11.52 -29.40
N ASN A 29 15.45 10.69 -29.72
CA ASN A 29 14.43 10.28 -28.74
C ASN A 29 15.02 9.43 -27.61
N GLN A 30 16.03 8.62 -27.89
CA GLN A 30 16.72 7.82 -26.88
C GLN A 30 17.57 8.70 -25.96
N GLU A 31 18.27 9.69 -26.52
CA GLU A 31 19.05 10.67 -25.75
C GLU A 31 18.16 11.54 -24.85
N GLU A 32 17.04 12.04 -25.38
CA GLU A 32 16.04 12.78 -24.60
C GLU A 32 15.45 11.93 -23.47
N LEU A 33 15.12 10.67 -23.73
CA LEU A 33 14.62 9.74 -22.73
C LEU A 33 15.66 9.49 -21.63
N ALA A 34 16.93 9.32 -21.99
CA ALA A 34 18.02 9.15 -21.03
C ALA A 34 18.20 10.41 -20.17
N ALA A 35 18.14 11.59 -20.77
CA ALA A 35 18.19 12.87 -20.06
C ALA A 35 17.00 13.02 -19.09
N LEU A 36 15.79 12.69 -19.53
CA LEU A 36 14.59 12.71 -18.69
C LEU A 36 14.72 11.78 -17.48
N LYS A 37 15.15 10.52 -17.70
CA LYS A 37 15.38 9.56 -16.61
C LYS A 37 16.44 10.07 -15.62
N SER A 38 17.52 10.68 -16.12
CA SER A 38 18.57 11.27 -15.30
C SER A 38 18.07 12.44 -14.43
N GLN A 39 17.20 13.30 -14.97
CA GLN A 39 16.60 14.39 -14.21
C GLN A 39 15.61 13.92 -13.14
N ILE A 40 14.87 12.83 -13.40
CA ILE A 40 13.89 12.27 -12.47
C ILE A 40 14.56 11.45 -11.36
N ALA A 41 15.66 10.74 -11.67
CA ALA A 41 16.37 9.87 -10.74
C ALA A 41 16.61 10.48 -9.34
N PRO A 42 17.19 11.70 -9.21
CA PRO A 42 17.43 12.31 -7.89
C PRO A 42 16.14 12.69 -7.16
N LEU A 43 15.04 13.00 -7.88
CA LEU A 43 13.77 13.37 -7.28
C LEU A 43 13.08 12.20 -6.58
N VAL A 44 13.37 10.98 -7.02
CA VAL A 44 12.76 9.74 -6.50
C VAL A 44 13.74 8.90 -5.69
N GLU A 45 14.99 9.34 -5.49
CA GLU A 45 16.06 8.47 -4.99
C GLU A 45 15.77 7.91 -3.59
N ASN A 46 15.13 8.66 -2.71
CA ASN A 46 14.82 8.19 -1.36
C ASN A 46 13.35 8.38 -0.98
N ASP A 47 12.48 8.52 -1.98
CA ASP A 47 11.06 8.78 -1.77
C ASP A 47 10.21 7.81 -2.59
N ASN A 48 9.80 6.72 -1.94
CA ASN A 48 8.98 5.70 -2.57
C ASN A 48 7.55 6.19 -2.86
N GLN A 49 7.04 7.18 -2.12
CA GLN A 49 5.71 7.76 -2.40
C GLN A 49 5.76 8.60 -3.68
N THR A 50 6.78 9.46 -3.83
CA THR A 50 7.00 10.23 -5.05
C THR A 50 7.27 9.32 -6.23
N LEU A 51 8.11 8.28 -6.07
CA LEU A 51 8.35 7.27 -7.10
C LEU A 51 7.05 6.60 -7.58
N ARG A 52 6.22 6.13 -6.64
CA ARG A 52 4.92 5.49 -6.92
C ARG A 52 3.92 6.45 -7.57
N SER A 53 3.92 7.71 -7.13
CA SER A 53 3.05 8.78 -7.68
C SER A 53 3.41 9.11 -9.12
N LEU A 54 4.70 9.25 -9.44
CA LEU A 54 5.14 9.48 -10.82
C LEU A 54 4.86 8.26 -11.70
N TYR A 55 5.06 7.04 -11.20
CA TYR A 55 4.68 5.82 -11.92
C TYR A 55 3.17 5.82 -12.23
N GLN A 56 2.34 6.19 -11.25
CA GLN A 56 0.88 6.28 -11.43
C GLN A 56 0.52 7.27 -12.53
N GLN A 57 1.09 8.47 -12.49
CA GLN A 57 0.83 9.51 -13.47
C GLN A 57 1.25 9.09 -14.87
N ALA A 58 2.43 8.47 -15.02
CA ALA A 58 2.90 7.95 -16.30
C ALA A 58 1.96 6.87 -16.86
N ARG A 59 1.54 5.91 -16.00
CA ARG A 59 0.57 4.86 -16.35
C ARG A 59 -0.76 5.44 -16.82
N ASP A 60 -1.32 6.37 -16.05
CA ASP A 60 -2.65 6.91 -16.31
C ASP A 60 -2.65 7.80 -17.56
N LEU A 61 -1.60 8.61 -17.76
CA LEU A 61 -1.43 9.41 -18.96
C LEU A 61 -1.23 8.53 -20.21
N GLN A 62 -0.51 7.42 -20.10
CA GLN A 62 -0.33 6.51 -21.25
C GLN A 62 -1.67 5.95 -21.76
N THR A 63 -2.66 5.76 -20.88
CA THR A 63 -4.00 5.33 -21.33
C THR A 63 -4.70 6.38 -22.20
N GLN A 64 -4.32 7.66 -22.07
CA GLN A 64 -4.85 8.80 -22.82
C GLN A 64 -4.04 9.06 -24.11
N PHE A 65 -2.73 8.80 -24.09
CA PHE A 65 -1.82 8.99 -25.23
C PHE A 65 -1.31 7.64 -25.74
N LYS A 66 -2.08 7.00 -26.63
CA LYS A 66 -1.82 5.61 -27.05
C LYS A 66 -0.80 5.47 -28.18
N GLU A 67 -0.49 6.54 -28.91
CA GLU A 67 0.33 6.48 -30.13
C GLU A 67 1.39 7.59 -30.16
N GLY A 68 2.41 7.39 -30.99
CA GLY A 68 3.46 8.37 -31.26
C GLY A 68 4.48 8.58 -30.13
N THR A 69 5.24 9.66 -30.26
CA THR A 69 6.36 10.02 -29.40
C THR A 69 5.97 10.13 -27.92
N THR A 70 4.80 10.69 -27.63
CA THR A 70 4.32 10.84 -26.25
C THR A 70 4.05 9.48 -25.58
N SER A 71 3.43 8.55 -26.30
CA SER A 71 3.22 7.17 -25.80
C SER A 71 4.56 6.50 -25.49
N TYR A 72 5.54 6.62 -26.40
CA TYR A 72 6.89 6.08 -26.22
C TYR A 72 7.57 6.61 -24.95
N TYR A 73 7.53 7.92 -24.69
CA TYR A 73 8.11 8.50 -23.48
C TYR A 73 7.38 8.06 -22.21
N LEU A 74 6.04 8.07 -22.21
CA LEU A 74 5.22 7.68 -21.06
C LEU A 74 5.42 6.20 -20.70
N GLU A 75 5.47 5.32 -21.69
CA GLU A 75 5.75 3.90 -21.51
C GLU A 75 7.13 3.66 -20.89
N ASN A 76 8.17 4.24 -21.50
CA ASN A 76 9.53 4.06 -21.01
C ASN A 76 9.75 4.68 -19.63
N LEU A 77 9.05 5.77 -19.32
CA LEU A 77 9.07 6.39 -18.00
C LEU A 77 8.33 5.51 -16.98
N ARG A 78 7.12 5.03 -17.32
CA ARG A 78 6.34 4.08 -16.51
C ARG A 78 7.19 2.87 -16.14
N ASP A 79 7.86 2.26 -17.11
CA ASP A 79 8.64 1.03 -16.91
C ASP A 79 9.90 1.28 -16.09
N TYR A 80 10.58 2.40 -16.33
CA TYR A 80 11.72 2.82 -15.51
C TYR A 80 11.33 3.00 -14.04
N LEU A 81 10.24 3.74 -13.77
CA LEU A 81 9.78 4.01 -12.41
C LEU A 81 9.27 2.74 -11.73
N PHE A 82 8.54 1.89 -12.45
CA PHE A 82 8.07 0.60 -11.94
C PHE A 82 9.23 -0.34 -11.60
N THR A 83 10.23 -0.43 -12.47
CA THR A 83 11.43 -1.24 -12.24
C THR A 83 12.15 -0.76 -10.99
N LYS A 84 12.39 0.56 -10.86
CA LYS A 84 13.07 1.13 -9.70
C LYS A 84 12.29 0.87 -8.40
N LEU A 85 10.96 1.00 -8.42
CA LEU A 85 10.12 0.71 -7.27
C LEU A 85 10.20 -0.77 -6.88
N SER A 86 10.08 -1.66 -7.87
CA SER A 86 10.11 -3.12 -7.67
C SER A 86 11.45 -3.58 -7.13
N SER A 87 12.57 -3.12 -7.70
CA SER A 87 13.90 -3.48 -7.21
C SER A 87 14.12 -3.07 -5.75
N ARG A 88 13.69 -1.87 -5.35
CA ARG A 88 13.81 -1.43 -3.95
C ARG A 88 12.91 -2.24 -3.01
N LYS A 89 11.71 -2.58 -3.46
CA LYS A 89 10.79 -3.43 -2.72
C LYS A 89 11.37 -4.82 -2.51
N ASP A 90 11.97 -5.41 -3.54
CA ASP A 90 12.58 -6.73 -3.49
C ASP A 90 13.77 -6.76 -2.52
N ILE A 91 14.60 -5.71 -2.53
CA ILE A 91 15.68 -5.52 -1.53
C ILE A 91 15.07 -5.46 -0.13
N ALA A 92 14.05 -4.62 0.10
CA ALA A 92 13.42 -4.49 1.42
C ALA A 92 12.75 -5.79 1.89
N LYS A 93 12.19 -6.60 0.97
CA LYS A 93 11.67 -7.94 1.27
C LYS A 93 12.78 -8.89 1.69
N ALA A 94 13.89 -8.91 0.95
CA ALA A 94 15.03 -9.74 1.30
C ALA A 94 15.60 -9.37 2.68
N GLU A 95 15.78 -8.08 2.96
CA GLU A 95 16.28 -7.58 4.24
C GLU A 95 15.36 -7.92 5.42
N SER A 96 14.04 -7.91 5.22
CA SER A 96 13.07 -8.17 6.29
C SER A 96 12.73 -9.65 6.47
N ARG A 97 13.19 -10.54 5.58
CA ARG A 97 12.82 -11.97 5.60
C ARG A 97 13.15 -12.65 6.93
N THR A 98 14.38 -12.50 7.42
CA THR A 98 14.83 -13.11 8.68
C THR A 98 14.03 -12.58 9.86
N PHE A 99 13.79 -11.26 9.90
CA PHE A 99 12.97 -10.64 10.93
C PHE A 99 11.54 -11.20 10.93
N LYS A 100 10.89 -11.26 9.76
CA LYS A 100 9.53 -11.82 9.60
C LYS A 100 9.46 -13.29 10.04
N ALA A 101 10.45 -14.10 9.66
CA ALA A 101 10.53 -15.50 10.08
C ALA A 101 10.68 -15.62 11.60
N GLY A 102 11.56 -14.82 12.21
CA GLY A 102 11.73 -14.78 13.66
C GLY A 102 10.48 -14.30 14.40
N PHE A 103 9.74 -13.33 13.84
CA PHE A 103 8.47 -12.87 14.38
C PHE A 103 7.38 -13.94 14.31
N LEU A 104 7.32 -14.71 13.22
CA LEU A 104 6.30 -15.75 13.01
C LEU A 104 6.53 -16.99 13.89
N LEU A 105 7.79 -17.35 14.13
CA LEU A 105 8.21 -18.61 14.77
C LEU A 105 7.46 -18.93 16.09
N PRO A 106 7.30 -17.99 17.05
CA PRO A 106 6.61 -18.28 18.31
C PRO A 106 5.12 -18.62 18.13
N TYR A 107 4.54 -18.29 16.97
CA TYR A 107 3.11 -18.43 16.71
C TYR A 107 2.77 -19.64 15.82
N GLN A 108 3.77 -20.30 15.20
CA GLN A 108 3.54 -21.41 14.27
C GLN A 108 2.84 -22.61 14.90
N SER A 109 3.18 -22.93 16.15
CA SER A 109 2.56 -24.00 16.95
C SER A 109 1.35 -23.53 17.78
N SER A 110 0.87 -22.29 17.55
CA SER A 110 -0.22 -21.66 18.30
C SER A 110 -1.50 -21.54 17.45
N GLY A 111 -2.34 -20.54 17.72
CA GLY A 111 -3.57 -20.27 16.97
C GLY A 111 -3.40 -20.17 15.45
N LEU A 112 -2.18 -19.94 14.93
CA LEU A 112 -1.91 -19.95 13.49
C LEU A 112 -2.19 -21.32 12.84
N LEU A 113 -1.99 -22.43 13.55
CA LEU A 113 -2.34 -23.76 13.04
C LEU A 113 -3.84 -23.89 12.77
N LEU A 114 -4.65 -23.21 13.59
CA LEU A 114 -6.12 -23.24 13.55
C LEU A 114 -6.71 -22.04 12.77
N ALA A 115 -5.87 -21.12 12.30
CA ALA A 115 -6.31 -19.94 11.57
C ALA A 115 -6.88 -20.32 10.20
N GLU A 116 -7.97 -19.66 9.81
CA GLU A 116 -8.50 -19.81 8.46
C GLU A 116 -7.41 -19.47 7.42
N PRO A 117 -7.40 -20.16 6.27
CA PRO A 117 -6.51 -19.82 5.17
C PRO A 117 -6.84 -18.42 4.63
N LEU A 118 -5.89 -17.83 3.89
CA LEU A 118 -6.17 -16.59 3.16
C LEU A 118 -7.19 -16.86 2.06
N ASP A 119 -8.26 -16.07 2.04
CA ASP A 119 -9.23 -16.08 0.95
C ASP A 119 -8.57 -15.69 -0.38
N GLU A 120 -9.02 -16.30 -1.48
CA GLU A 120 -8.50 -16.03 -2.82
C GLU A 120 -8.60 -14.55 -3.20
N ASN A 121 -9.65 -13.86 -2.75
CA ASN A 121 -9.82 -12.43 -2.99
C ASN A 121 -8.75 -11.59 -2.26
N CYS A 122 -8.34 -12.01 -1.06
CA CYS A 122 -7.26 -11.34 -0.33
C CYS A 122 -5.93 -11.40 -1.10
N ILE A 123 -5.65 -12.54 -1.75
CA ILE A 123 -4.38 -12.78 -2.44
C ILE A 123 -4.37 -12.31 -3.89
N GLY A 124 -5.53 -12.24 -4.55
CA GLY A 124 -5.65 -11.78 -5.95
C GLY A 124 -5.13 -10.37 -6.17
N TRP A 125 -5.19 -9.53 -5.13
CA TRP A 125 -4.70 -8.15 -5.15
C TRP A 125 -3.37 -7.94 -4.43
N TYR A 126 -2.67 -9.02 -4.05
CA TYR A 126 -1.47 -8.94 -3.22
C TYR A 126 -0.41 -7.99 -3.81
N GLN A 127 -0.09 -8.08 -5.10
CA GLN A 127 0.94 -7.23 -5.71
C GLN A 127 0.59 -5.74 -5.64
N THR A 128 -0.68 -5.39 -5.84
CA THR A 128 -1.16 -4.00 -5.73
C THR A 128 -1.06 -3.49 -4.29
N LEU A 129 -1.51 -4.29 -3.33
CA LEU A 129 -1.44 -3.97 -1.90
C LEU A 129 0.01 -3.87 -1.41
N ASP A 130 0.88 -4.75 -1.89
CA ASP A 130 2.30 -4.79 -1.56
C ASP A 130 3.06 -3.58 -2.12
N ASN A 131 2.81 -3.22 -3.39
CA ASN A 131 3.42 -2.04 -4.01
C ASN A 131 3.00 -0.75 -3.30
N LEU A 132 1.73 -0.61 -2.92
CA LEU A 132 1.25 0.56 -2.19
C LEU A 132 1.75 0.56 -0.75
N SER A 133 1.68 -0.55 -0.02
CA SER A 133 2.19 -0.63 1.35
C SER A 133 3.69 -0.33 1.42
N PHE A 134 4.48 -0.82 0.46
CA PHE A 134 5.90 -0.47 0.31
C PHE A 134 6.11 1.03 0.08
N ALA A 135 5.33 1.63 -0.83
CA ALA A 135 5.45 3.05 -1.13
C ALA A 135 5.20 3.94 0.10
N TYR A 136 4.27 3.55 0.97
CA TYR A 136 3.91 4.27 2.20
C TYR A 136 4.68 3.82 3.45
N ASP A 137 5.66 2.93 3.29
CA ASP A 137 6.42 2.30 4.37
C ASP A 137 5.50 1.76 5.48
N PHE A 138 4.67 0.79 5.11
CA PHE A 138 3.67 0.15 5.96
C PHE A 138 3.68 -1.36 5.76
N PRO A 139 3.40 -2.19 6.79
CA PRO A 139 3.41 -3.65 6.60
C PRO A 139 2.29 -4.10 5.65
N THR A 140 2.65 -4.76 4.52
CA THR A 140 1.68 -5.34 3.58
C THR A 140 0.72 -6.31 4.28
N ALA A 141 1.23 -7.12 5.21
CA ALA A 141 0.43 -8.02 6.03
C ALA A 141 -0.64 -7.31 6.85
N LEU A 142 -0.36 -6.09 7.33
CA LEU A 142 -1.32 -5.30 8.09
C LEU A 142 -2.40 -4.70 7.19
N THR A 143 -2.01 -4.21 6.01
CA THR A 143 -2.98 -3.72 5.00
C THR A 143 -3.98 -4.81 4.64
N ILE A 144 -3.51 -6.02 4.35
CA ILE A 144 -4.38 -7.16 4.00
C ILE A 144 -5.21 -7.60 5.21
N ALA A 145 -4.63 -7.66 6.41
CA ALA A 145 -5.36 -8.03 7.61
C ALA A 145 -6.50 -7.07 7.94
N VAL A 146 -6.30 -5.75 7.76
CA VAL A 146 -7.38 -4.77 7.91
C VAL A 146 -8.45 -4.96 6.84
N TRP A 147 -8.08 -5.10 5.56
CA TRP A 147 -9.06 -5.32 4.50
C TRP A 147 -9.94 -6.56 4.76
N TYR A 148 -9.34 -7.64 5.24
CA TYR A 148 -10.06 -8.83 5.71
C TYR A 148 -10.99 -8.52 6.90
N ARG A 149 -10.51 -7.80 7.91
CA ARG A 149 -11.32 -7.49 9.10
C ARG A 149 -12.52 -6.63 8.78
N GLU A 150 -12.37 -5.68 7.87
CA GLU A 150 -13.37 -4.68 7.54
C GLU A 150 -14.38 -5.17 6.51
N SER A 151 -13.95 -5.90 5.47
CA SER A 151 -14.85 -6.34 4.39
C SER A 151 -14.64 -7.79 3.93
N GLY A 152 -13.85 -8.59 4.65
CA GLY A 152 -13.56 -9.97 4.25
C GLY A 152 -12.79 -10.07 2.94
N CYS A 153 -11.96 -9.06 2.64
CA CYS A 153 -11.29 -8.91 1.34
C CYS A 153 -12.25 -8.74 0.15
N GLY A 154 -13.43 -8.15 0.41
CA GLY A 154 -14.41 -7.86 -0.63
C GLY A 154 -13.91 -6.83 -1.63
N TYR A 155 -13.94 -7.18 -2.92
CA TYR A 155 -13.70 -6.25 -4.04
C TYR A 155 -15.00 -5.58 -4.48
N TYR A 156 -15.57 -4.77 -3.60
CA TYR A 156 -16.81 -4.01 -3.84
C TYR A 156 -16.88 -2.77 -2.94
N LEU A 157 -17.81 -1.86 -3.25
CA LEU A 157 -18.15 -0.72 -2.43
C LEU A 157 -19.34 -1.06 -1.51
N PRO A 158 -19.16 -1.05 -0.19
CA PRO A 158 -20.22 -1.39 0.75
C PRO A 158 -21.29 -0.29 0.80
N LYS A 159 -22.49 -0.66 1.27
CA LYS A 159 -23.67 0.23 1.23
C LYS A 159 -23.53 1.52 2.04
N ASN A 160 -22.63 1.56 3.01
CA ASN A 160 -22.35 2.73 3.83
C ASN A 160 -21.45 3.77 3.17
N GLY A 161 -20.86 3.48 2.00
CA GLY A 161 -19.98 4.43 1.31
C GLY A 161 -18.51 4.41 1.79
N ASP A 162 -18.23 3.81 2.95
CA ASP A 162 -16.91 3.87 3.62
C ASP A 162 -15.80 3.04 2.93
N GLY A 163 -16.13 2.35 1.83
CA GLY A 163 -15.18 1.57 1.04
C GLY A 163 -14.70 0.27 1.71
N PRO A 164 -13.81 -0.50 1.05
CA PRO A 164 -13.38 -1.82 1.53
C PRO A 164 -12.62 -1.82 2.87
N PHE A 165 -12.06 -0.67 3.24
CA PHE A 165 -11.33 -0.45 4.50
C PHE A 165 -12.18 0.23 5.58
N GLN A 166 -13.43 0.58 5.30
CA GLN A 166 -14.36 1.19 6.28
C GLN A 166 -13.85 2.51 6.89
N ILE A 167 -13.39 3.44 6.04
CA ILE A 167 -12.91 4.76 6.48
C ILE A 167 -14.09 5.73 6.51
N VAL A 168 -14.73 5.85 7.69
CA VAL A 168 -15.95 6.66 7.91
C VAL A 168 -15.84 8.16 7.58
N SER A 169 -14.63 8.68 7.35
CA SER A 169 -14.41 10.08 6.96
C SER A 169 -14.40 10.29 5.44
N LYS A 170 -14.73 9.27 4.65
CA LYS A 170 -14.67 9.25 3.19
C LYS A 170 -15.93 8.59 2.64
N ASP A 171 -16.40 9.07 1.50
CA ASP A 171 -17.49 8.44 0.74
C ASP A 171 -16.94 8.05 -0.64
N TYR A 172 -16.91 6.75 -0.91
CA TYR A 172 -16.46 6.15 -2.16
C TYR A 172 -17.63 5.72 -3.05
N GLY A 173 -18.87 5.96 -2.64
CA GLY A 173 -20.07 5.44 -3.30
C GLY A 173 -20.38 3.99 -2.91
N THR A 174 -21.29 3.35 -3.66
CA THR A 174 -21.77 1.98 -3.38
C THR A 174 -21.80 1.12 -4.64
N GLY A 175 -21.75 -0.20 -4.50
CA GLY A 175 -21.82 -1.14 -5.63
C GLY A 175 -20.46 -1.63 -6.14
N THR A 176 -20.26 -1.64 -7.45
CA THR A 176 -19.04 -2.16 -8.07
C THR A 176 -17.87 -1.20 -7.89
N ILE A 177 -16.69 -1.72 -7.56
CA ILE A 177 -15.45 -0.95 -7.47
C ILE A 177 -14.62 -1.16 -8.74
N THR A 178 -13.98 -0.10 -9.25
CA THR A 178 -12.97 -0.22 -10.32
C THR A 178 -11.59 -0.45 -9.74
N ARG A 179 -10.61 -0.82 -10.58
CA ARG A 179 -9.23 -0.97 -10.13
C ARG A 179 -8.66 0.34 -9.59
N GLU A 180 -8.92 1.44 -10.29
CA GLU A 180 -8.43 2.77 -9.95
C GLU A 180 -9.00 3.21 -8.61
N LEU A 181 -10.31 3.05 -8.42
CA LEU A 181 -10.96 3.38 -7.16
C LEU A 181 -10.48 2.47 -6.02
N PHE A 182 -10.24 1.19 -6.28
CA PHE A 182 -9.66 0.30 -5.29
C PHE A 182 -8.24 0.74 -4.88
N GLU A 183 -7.37 1.08 -5.83
CA GLU A 183 -6.05 1.66 -5.55
C GLU A 183 -6.16 2.96 -4.73
N THR A 184 -7.17 3.80 -5.00
CA THR A 184 -7.47 4.99 -4.18
C THR A 184 -7.86 4.63 -2.75
N THR A 185 -8.71 3.62 -2.54
CA THR A 185 -9.12 3.21 -1.18
C THR A 185 -7.93 2.66 -0.37
N ILE A 186 -7.02 1.92 -1.00
CA ILE A 186 -5.79 1.43 -0.36
C ILE A 186 -4.89 2.62 0.02
N LYS A 187 -4.69 3.58 -0.89
CA LYS A 187 -3.91 4.78 -0.63
C LYS A 187 -4.48 5.57 0.56
N ASP A 188 -5.78 5.83 0.54
CA ASP A 188 -6.45 6.56 1.60
C ASP A 188 -6.34 5.84 2.95
N PHE A 189 -6.45 4.50 2.96
CA PHE A 189 -6.20 3.68 4.16
C PHE A 189 -4.78 3.86 4.70
N LEU A 190 -3.76 3.84 3.84
CA LEU A 190 -2.36 4.00 4.24
C LEU A 190 -2.11 5.40 4.81
N GLU A 191 -2.60 6.45 4.15
CA GLU A 191 -2.49 7.83 4.64
C GLU A 191 -3.23 8.03 5.97
N PHE A 192 -4.44 7.49 6.07
CA PHE A 192 -5.25 7.55 7.28
C PHE A 192 -4.57 6.84 8.45
N SER A 193 -4.00 5.67 8.20
CA SER A 193 -3.25 4.87 9.17
C SER A 193 -2.01 5.60 9.68
N LYS A 194 -1.20 6.16 8.78
CA LYS A 194 0.00 6.95 9.15
C LYS A 194 -0.39 8.18 9.96
N LYS A 195 -1.42 8.94 9.56
CA LYS A 195 -1.91 10.10 10.34
C LYS A 195 -2.37 9.73 11.75
N LYS A 196 -3.02 8.58 11.93
CA LYS A 196 -3.40 8.08 13.27
C LYS A 196 -2.18 7.74 14.11
N ILE A 197 -1.19 7.05 13.52
CA ILE A 197 0.08 6.72 14.18
C ILE A 197 0.85 7.99 14.55
N ASP A 198 0.96 8.96 13.65
CA ASP A 198 1.66 10.23 13.89
C ASP A 198 1.01 11.01 15.04
N ARG A 199 -0.34 11.04 15.08
CA ARG A 199 -1.08 11.64 16.21
C ARG A 199 -0.77 10.94 17.54
N TYR A 200 -0.67 9.62 17.55
CA TYR A 200 -0.30 8.86 18.74
C TYR A 200 1.16 9.14 19.14
N ASN A 201 2.10 9.05 18.20
CA ASN A 201 3.53 9.26 18.43
C ASN A 201 3.82 10.67 18.94
N GLY A 202 3.14 11.69 18.40
CA GLY A 202 3.27 13.08 18.88
C GLY A 202 2.83 13.28 20.34
N LYS A 203 1.97 12.40 20.88
CA LYS A 203 1.58 12.40 22.29
C LYS A 203 2.36 11.42 23.16
N ASN A 204 3.06 10.47 22.55
CA ASN A 204 3.79 9.40 23.23
C ASN A 204 5.23 9.28 22.70
N PRO A 205 6.04 10.35 22.79
CA PRO A 205 7.36 10.39 22.16
C PRO A 205 8.34 9.36 22.73
N THR A 206 8.10 8.87 23.94
CA THR A 206 8.95 7.86 24.61
C THR A 206 8.59 6.42 24.25
N THR A 207 7.39 6.18 23.73
CA THR A 207 6.90 4.84 23.35
C THR A 207 6.17 4.88 22.00
N PRO A 208 6.82 5.37 20.93
CA PRO A 208 6.19 5.52 19.63
C PRO A 208 5.87 4.16 19.01
N ILE A 209 4.79 4.11 18.23
CA ILE A 209 4.50 3.02 17.32
C ILE A 209 5.49 3.09 16.15
N SER A 210 6.21 2.00 15.89
CA SER A 210 7.24 1.90 14.86
C SER A 210 6.88 0.86 13.80
N LEU A 211 5.69 1.00 13.21
CA LEU A 211 5.25 0.18 12.08
C LEU A 211 5.86 0.71 10.78
N SER A 212 6.58 -0.17 10.08
CA SER A 212 7.15 0.08 8.76
C SER A 212 6.98 -1.14 7.87
N TYR A 213 7.35 -1.04 6.60
CA TYR A 213 7.31 -2.17 5.69
C TYR A 213 8.19 -3.34 6.17
N LYS A 214 9.28 -3.02 6.86
CA LYS A 214 10.30 -3.99 7.32
C LYS A 214 10.19 -4.37 8.79
N ASN A 215 9.52 -3.57 9.62
CA ASN A 215 9.55 -3.71 11.07
C ASN A 215 8.15 -3.53 11.68
N PHE A 216 7.86 -4.32 12.70
CA PHE A 216 6.61 -4.28 13.45
C PHE A 216 6.77 -5.05 14.78
N SER A 217 5.85 -4.83 15.72
CA SER A 217 5.83 -5.62 16.96
C SER A 217 4.38 -5.93 17.33
N THR A 218 4.17 -6.97 18.14
CA THR A 218 2.82 -7.30 18.62
C THR A 218 2.19 -6.13 19.39
N GLY A 219 2.99 -5.38 20.16
CA GLY A 219 2.54 -4.18 20.85
C GLY A 219 2.09 -3.07 19.89
N ASP A 220 2.87 -2.82 18.84
CA ASP A 220 2.53 -1.81 17.83
C ASP A 220 1.29 -2.18 17.02
N LEU A 221 1.15 -3.47 16.67
CA LEU A 221 -0.03 -3.99 15.99
C LEU A 221 -1.28 -3.86 16.87
N LEU A 222 -1.16 -4.13 18.18
CA LEU A 222 -2.25 -3.97 19.14
C LEU A 222 -2.66 -2.50 19.29
N LYS A 223 -1.69 -1.60 19.45
CA LYS A 223 -1.93 -0.15 19.52
C LYS A 223 -2.57 0.36 18.23
N PHE A 224 -2.07 -0.07 17.06
CA PHE A 224 -2.69 0.24 15.78
C PHE A 224 -4.15 -0.23 15.73
N SER A 225 -4.45 -1.44 16.18
CA SER A 225 -5.83 -1.95 16.21
C SER A 225 -6.77 -1.08 17.05
N ALA A 226 -6.26 -0.52 18.16
CA ALA A 226 -6.99 0.43 18.99
C ALA A 226 -7.20 1.78 18.28
N LEU A 227 -6.18 2.29 17.60
CA LEU A 227 -6.31 3.51 16.82
C LEU A 227 -7.30 3.35 15.67
N TYR A 228 -7.32 2.18 15.03
CA TYR A 228 -8.14 1.92 13.86
C TYR A 228 -9.60 1.63 14.21
N ASN A 229 -9.84 0.66 15.10
CA ASN A 229 -11.18 0.13 15.42
C ASN A 229 -11.82 0.79 16.66
N GLY A 230 -11.12 1.72 17.30
CA GLY A 230 -11.62 2.46 18.45
C GLY A 230 -10.90 2.10 19.75
N LEU A 231 -10.79 3.10 20.63
CA LEU A 231 -10.07 3.02 21.89
C LEU A 231 -11.00 2.55 23.00
N SER A 232 -10.54 1.64 23.87
CA SER A 232 -11.25 1.25 25.09
C SER A 232 -11.40 2.38 26.11
N GLY A 233 -10.66 3.47 25.95
CA GLY A 233 -10.77 4.71 26.72
C GLY A 233 -10.82 5.95 25.83
N SER A 234 -10.88 7.14 26.45
CA SER A 234 -10.98 8.41 25.72
C SER A 234 -9.64 9.03 25.31
N SER A 235 -8.52 8.49 25.81
CA SER A 235 -7.18 9.04 25.53
C SER A 235 -6.39 8.23 24.51
N VAL A 236 -5.64 8.96 23.69
CA VAL A 236 -4.64 8.46 22.74
C VAL A 236 -3.22 8.47 23.34
N SER A 237 -3.10 8.42 24.67
CA SER A 237 -1.83 8.45 25.42
C SER A 237 -1.60 7.16 26.21
N GLY A 238 -0.35 6.80 26.42
CA GLY A 238 0.07 5.59 27.12
C GLY A 238 -0.21 4.32 26.32
N ASP A 239 -0.36 3.21 27.04
CA ASP A 239 -0.71 1.93 26.45
C ASP A 239 -2.20 1.87 26.15
N ILE A 240 -2.53 2.09 24.88
CA ILE A 240 -3.89 2.05 24.36
C ILE A 240 -4.27 0.62 23.95
N LEU A 241 -5.53 0.27 24.20
CA LEU A 241 -6.11 -1.03 23.86
C LEU A 241 -7.40 -0.86 23.06
N PRO A 242 -7.72 -1.78 22.14
CA PRO A 242 -8.93 -1.71 21.34
C PRO A 242 -10.18 -1.82 22.19
N ALA A 243 -11.20 -1.02 21.87
CA ALA A 243 -12.52 -1.06 22.51
C ALA A 243 -13.18 -2.43 22.36
N ALA A 244 -12.95 -3.08 21.22
CA ALA A 244 -13.37 -4.44 20.94
C ALA A 244 -12.13 -5.35 20.84
N PRO A 245 -11.69 -6.00 21.93
CA PRO A 245 -10.51 -6.87 21.92
C PRO A 245 -10.56 -7.99 20.87
N LYS A 246 -11.76 -8.48 20.54
CA LYS A 246 -11.98 -9.45 19.46
C LYS A 246 -11.48 -8.95 18.10
N TYR A 247 -11.51 -7.63 17.83
CA TYR A 247 -10.97 -7.11 16.58
C TYR A 247 -9.51 -7.54 16.35
N PHE A 248 -8.71 -7.60 17.41
CA PHE A 248 -7.32 -8.04 17.38
C PHE A 248 -7.15 -9.53 17.65
N TYR A 249 -7.75 -10.02 18.74
CA TYR A 249 -7.47 -11.35 19.32
C TYR A 249 -8.43 -12.47 18.89
N GLU A 250 -9.43 -12.23 18.05
CA GLU A 250 -10.39 -13.28 17.68
C GLU A 250 -9.68 -14.52 17.09
N LYS A 251 -10.09 -15.71 17.56
CA LYS A 251 -9.47 -17.02 17.29
C LYS A 251 -8.04 -17.22 17.83
N MET A 252 -7.55 -16.33 18.68
CA MET A 252 -6.34 -16.61 19.46
C MET A 252 -6.69 -17.57 20.62
N PRO A 253 -5.76 -18.48 21.00
CA PRO A 253 -5.95 -19.38 22.15
C PRO A 253 -6.35 -18.63 23.42
N GLY A 254 -7.20 -19.26 24.25
CA GLY A 254 -7.73 -18.67 25.48
C GLY A 254 -9.10 -18.02 25.28
N SER A 255 -9.33 -16.82 25.84
CA SER A 255 -10.66 -16.21 25.95
C SER A 255 -11.36 -15.87 24.61
N PHE A 256 -10.67 -15.96 23.48
CA PHE A 256 -11.17 -15.55 22.17
C PHE A 256 -11.18 -16.68 21.12
N GLU A 257 -10.87 -17.91 21.53
CA GLU A 257 -10.65 -19.06 20.64
C GLU A 257 -11.90 -19.42 19.82
N ASN A 258 -13.09 -19.33 20.42
CA ASN A 258 -14.39 -19.63 19.78
C ASN A 258 -14.91 -18.48 18.89
N GLY A 259 -14.00 -17.69 18.31
CA GLY A 259 -14.33 -16.59 17.39
C GLY A 259 -14.95 -17.07 16.07
N LYS A 260 -15.66 -16.18 15.37
CA LYS A 260 -16.32 -16.54 14.09
C LYS A 260 -15.37 -16.42 12.89
N LYS A 261 -14.46 -15.45 12.92
CA LYS A 261 -13.47 -15.19 11.86
C LYS A 261 -12.11 -14.85 12.47
N ASN A 262 -11.03 -14.88 11.68
CA ASN A 262 -9.71 -14.52 12.21
C ASN A 262 -9.71 -13.07 12.77
N GLY A 263 -9.06 -12.86 13.90
CA GLY A 263 -8.70 -11.52 14.39
C GLY A 263 -7.63 -10.89 13.50
N LEU A 264 -7.42 -9.57 13.65
CA LEU A 264 -6.41 -8.83 12.89
C LEU A 264 -5.02 -9.47 13.05
N PHE A 265 -4.65 -9.85 14.28
CA PHE A 265 -3.33 -10.41 14.56
C PHE A 265 -3.14 -11.77 13.87
N LEU A 266 -4.14 -12.64 13.97
CA LEU A 266 -4.05 -13.97 13.37
C LEU A 266 -4.02 -13.90 11.84
N GLN A 267 -4.82 -13.02 11.26
CA GLN A 267 -4.80 -12.77 9.82
C GLN A 267 -3.46 -12.18 9.36
N PHE A 268 -2.89 -11.24 10.13
CA PHE A 268 -1.56 -10.69 9.88
C PHE A 268 -0.50 -11.79 9.82
N LEU A 269 -0.48 -12.70 10.81
CA LEU A 269 0.45 -13.83 10.84
C LEU A 269 0.31 -14.74 9.61
N ARG A 270 -0.92 -15.01 9.17
CA ARG A 270 -1.15 -15.82 7.96
C ARG A 270 -0.62 -15.15 6.70
N VAL A 271 -0.74 -13.82 6.59
CA VAL A 271 -0.13 -13.10 5.47
C VAL A 271 1.39 -13.18 5.55
N ILE A 272 2.00 -12.98 6.73
CA ILE A 272 3.45 -13.11 6.90
C ILE A 272 3.94 -14.51 6.50
N GLU A 273 3.23 -15.57 6.89
CA GLU A 273 3.56 -16.94 6.49
C GLU A 273 3.59 -17.08 4.96
N ARG A 274 2.55 -16.59 4.27
CA ARG A 274 2.52 -16.58 2.80
C ARG A 274 3.70 -15.81 2.22
N GLU A 275 4.02 -14.63 2.75
CA GLU A 275 5.14 -13.81 2.27
C GLU A 275 6.51 -14.50 2.40
N LEU A 276 6.67 -15.42 3.37
CA LEU A 276 7.91 -16.17 3.57
C LEU A 276 8.04 -17.40 2.66
N THR A 277 6.91 -17.88 2.11
CA THR A 277 6.85 -19.04 1.20
C THR A 277 6.96 -18.68 -0.29
N GLN A 278 6.87 -17.38 -0.62
CA GLN A 278 7.08 -16.86 -1.97
C GLN A 278 8.54 -16.46 -2.19
#